data_AF-A0AAD6AL37-F1
#
_entry.id   AF-A0AAD6AL37-F1
#
_cell.length_a   1.000
_cell.length_b   1.000
_cell.length_c   1.000
_cell.angle_alpha   90.00
_cell.angle_beta   90.00
_cell.angle_gamma   90.00
#
_symmetry.space_group_name_H-M   'P 1'
#
loop_
_entity.id
_entity.type
_entity.pdbx_description
1 polymer ?
#
loop_
_entity_poly.entity_id
_entity_poly.type
_entity_poly.pdbx_seq_one_letter_code
_entity_poly.pdbx_strand_id
1 'polypeptide(L)'
;MFLSLSLQGVFPASYIQLKKAIVTNRGPHETVVPLEDPIITEVTATLQEWALLWKQLYVKHKVDLFYKVRHVMLELLDLRRQMLSGHLTQEQSQDVKRHITVRLDWGN
;
A
#
# COMPACT_ATOMS: atom_id res chain seq x y z
N MET A 1 2.35 2.07 7.42
CA MET A 1 1.59 1.10 8.23
C MET A 1 2.14 1.16 9.65
N PHE A 2 1.52 1.97 10.51
CA PHE A 2 1.87 2.03 11.93
C PHE A 2 1.10 0.90 12.64
N LEU A 3 1.82 -0.02 13.26
CA LEU A 3 1.23 -1.05 14.12
C LEU A 3 0.42 -0.36 15.23
N SER A 4 -0.81 -0.82 15.48
CA SER A 4 -1.55 -0.35 16.66
C SER A 4 -0.72 -0.65 17.90
N LEU A 5 -0.46 0.37 18.72
CA LEU A 5 0.35 0.31 19.95
C LEU A 5 -0.15 -0.72 20.99
N SER A 6 -1.30 -1.36 20.77
CA SER A 6 -1.93 -2.34 21.67
C SER A 6 -1.48 -3.80 21.49
N LEU A 7 -0.62 -4.11 20.50
CA LEU A 7 -0.15 -5.48 20.22
C LEU A 7 1.38 -5.60 20.42
N GLN A 8 1.84 -5.49 21.66
CA GLN A 8 3.23 -5.80 22.03
C GLN A 8 3.36 -7.25 22.53
N GLY A 9 4.45 -7.93 22.14
CA GLY A 9 4.72 -9.31 22.54
C GLY A 9 6.05 -9.82 21.97
N VAL A 10 6.39 -11.07 22.29
CA VAL A 10 7.57 -11.75 21.75
C VAL A 10 7.21 -12.57 20.52
N PHE A 11 8.12 -12.61 19.54
CA PHE A 11 7.97 -13.39 18.31
C PHE A 11 9.30 -14.03 17.91
N PRO A 12 9.29 -15.20 17.25
CA PRO A 12 10.51 -15.81 16.73
C PRO A 12 11.14 -14.92 15.66
N ALA A 13 12.45 -14.66 15.77
CA ALA A 13 13.18 -13.87 14.78
C ALA A 13 13.12 -14.48 13.38
N SER A 14 13.02 -15.81 13.28
CA SER A 14 12.90 -16.54 12.01
C SER A 14 11.63 -16.22 11.21
N TYR A 15 10.60 -15.62 11.84
CA TYR A 15 9.34 -15.27 11.18
C TYR A 15 9.30 -13.83 10.68
N ILE A 16 10.30 -13.01 11.02
CA ILE A 16 10.32 -11.58 10.71
C ILE A 16 11.45 -11.26 9.74
N GLN A 17 11.09 -10.61 8.65
CA GLN A 17 12.06 -10.01 7.73
C GLN A 17 12.17 -8.52 8.03
N LEU A 18 13.37 -8.08 8.41
CA LEU A 18 13.64 -6.66 8.62
C LEU A 18 13.64 -5.93 7.29
N LYS A 19 12.87 -4.84 7.24
CA LYS A 19 12.77 -3.97 6.08
C LYS A 19 13.62 -2.73 6.30
N LYS A 20 14.30 -2.26 5.24
CA LYS A 20 15.12 -1.04 5.30
C LYS A 20 14.25 0.19 5.56
N ALA A 21 14.64 0.96 6.56
CA ALA A 21 14.00 2.21 6.94
C ALA A 21 15.05 3.20 7.45
N ILE A 22 14.76 4.48 7.29
CA ILE A 22 15.52 5.59 7.87
C ILE A 22 14.85 5.95 9.18
N VAL A 23 15.64 5.96 10.25
CA VAL A 23 15.20 6.38 11.58
C VAL A 23 15.73 7.77 11.86
N THR A 24 14.84 8.73 12.06
CA THR A 24 15.18 10.10 12.48
C THR A 24 14.62 10.38 13.88
N ASN A 25 15.13 11.43 14.54
CA ASN A 25 14.67 11.87 15.87
C ASN A 25 14.73 10.79 16.96
N ARG A 26 15.85 10.06 17.06
CA ARG A 26 16.06 9.02 18.09
C ARG A 26 15.75 9.57 19.49
N GLY A 27 14.83 8.93 20.20
CA GLY A 27 14.29 9.41 21.48
C GLY A 27 12.77 9.26 21.56
N PRO A 28 12.08 10.03 22.42
CA PRO A 28 10.62 9.95 22.60
C PRO A 28 9.78 10.25 21.34
N HIS A 29 10.39 10.78 20.28
CA HIS A 29 9.73 11.22 19.04
C HIS A 29 10.34 10.54 17.80
N GLU A 30 10.83 9.31 17.97
CA GLU A 30 11.44 8.52 16.91
C GLU A 30 10.49 8.40 15.70
N THR A 31 10.99 8.77 14.53
CA THR A 31 10.26 8.67 13.27
C THR A 31 10.94 7.64 12.38
N VAL A 32 10.18 6.62 11.99
CA VAL A 32 10.64 5.55 11.10
C VAL A 32 10.02 5.75 9.73
N VAL A 33 10.85 6.06 8.74
CA VAL A 33 10.42 6.27 7.35
C VAL A 33 10.94 5.12 6.49
N PRO A 34 10.08 4.36 5.79
CA PRO A 34 10.54 3.34 4.85
C PRO A 34 11.46 3.95 3.78
N LEU A 35 12.46 3.19 3.33
CA LEU A 35 13.32 3.62 2.21
C LEU A 35 12.58 3.56 0.86
N GLU A 36 11.46 2.84 0.80
CA GLU A 36 10.63 2.72 -0.38
C GLU A 36 9.95 4.03 -0.75
N ASP A 37 9.59 4.15 -2.02
CA ASP A 37 8.83 5.27 -2.53
C ASP A 37 7.51 5.45 -1.76
N PRO A 38 7.17 6.66 -1.26
CA PRO A 38 5.96 6.90 -0.50
C PRO A 38 4.68 6.43 -1.19
N ILE A 39 4.64 6.48 -2.53
CA ILE A 39 3.49 6.04 -3.33
C ILE A 39 3.15 4.56 -3.11
N ILE A 40 4.14 3.71 -2.78
CA ILE A 40 3.92 2.29 -2.47
C ILE A 40 3.14 2.17 -1.16
N THR A 41 3.43 3.02 -0.18
CA THR A 41 2.73 3.05 1.11
C THR A 41 1.30 3.56 0.93
N GLU A 42 1.13 4.60 0.12
CA GLU A 42 -0.20 5.15 -0.24
C GLU A 42 -1.08 4.10 -0.91
N VAL A 43 -0.59 3.43 -1.97
CA VAL A 43 -1.33 2.35 -2.63
C VAL A 43 -1.68 1.23 -1.65
N THR A 44 -0.79 0.90 -0.73
CA THR A 44 -1.07 -0.12 0.29
C THR A 44 -2.21 0.31 1.21
N ALA A 45 -2.25 1.56 1.64
CA ALA A 45 -3.31 2.10 2.49
C ALA A 45 -4.65 2.14 1.75
N THR A 46 -4.68 2.68 0.52
CA THR A 46 -5.90 2.74 -0.29
C THR A 46 -6.47 1.36 -0.57
N LEU A 47 -5.62 0.37 -0.88
CA LEU A 47 -6.08 -1.02 -1.07
C LEU A 47 -6.73 -1.60 0.20
N GLN A 48 -6.27 -1.23 1.39
CA GLN A 48 -6.89 -1.67 2.65
C GLN A 48 -8.27 -1.05 2.86
N GLU A 49 -8.40 0.25 2.59
CA GLU A 49 -9.67 0.97 2.66
C GLU A 49 -10.67 0.41 1.63
N TRP A 50 -10.22 0.22 0.39
CA TRP A 50 -11.04 -0.32 -0.68
C TRP A 50 -11.39 -1.79 -0.45
N ALA A 51 -10.55 -2.58 0.22
CA ALA A 51 -10.90 -3.95 0.60
C ALA A 51 -12.09 -3.98 1.58
N LEU A 52 -12.20 -3.01 2.48
CA LEU A 52 -13.36 -2.87 3.36
C LEU A 52 -14.62 -2.47 2.55
N LEU A 53 -14.51 -1.44 1.70
CA LEU A 53 -15.59 -1.00 0.83
C LEU A 53 -16.09 -2.14 -0.08
N TRP A 54 -15.17 -2.85 -0.74
CA TRP A 54 -15.46 -3.95 -1.66
C TRP A 54 -16.28 -5.06 -1.00
N LYS A 55 -15.93 -5.45 0.24
CA LYS A 55 -16.73 -6.40 1.03
C LYS A 55 -18.13 -5.88 1.32
N GLN A 56 -18.28 -4.58 1.62
CA GLN A 56 -19.61 -3.98 1.84
C GLN A 56 -20.46 -3.94 0.57
N LEU A 57 -19.85 -3.71 -0.59
CA LEU A 57 -20.55 -3.73 -1.89
C LEU A 57 -21.16 -5.09 -2.20
N TYR A 58 -20.45 -6.18 -1.83
CA TYR A 58 -20.96 -7.54 -1.94
C TYR A 58 -22.22 -7.73 -1.09
N VAL A 59 -22.16 -7.38 0.20
CA VAL A 59 -23.29 -7.52 1.13
C VAL A 59 -24.50 -6.67 0.71
N LYS A 60 -24.25 -5.48 0.15
CA LYS A 60 -25.30 -4.57 -0.33
C LYS A 60 -25.79 -4.88 -1.75
N HIS A 61 -25.35 -5.99 -2.36
CA HIS A 61 -25.69 -6.40 -3.72
C HIS A 61 -25.42 -5.32 -4.80
N LYS A 62 -24.37 -4.51 -4.63
CA LYS A 62 -23.94 -3.48 -5.60
C LYS A 62 -22.98 -4.07 -6.64
N VAL A 63 -23.50 -4.96 -7.48
CA VAL A 63 -22.71 -5.84 -8.36
C VAL A 63 -21.79 -5.08 -9.32
N ASP A 64 -22.28 -4.04 -10.00
CA ASP A 64 -21.46 -3.29 -10.97
C ASP A 64 -20.27 -2.60 -10.29
N LEU A 65 -20.53 -1.94 -9.16
CA LEU A 65 -19.48 -1.24 -8.43
C LEU A 65 -18.51 -2.22 -7.76
N PHE A 66 -18.98 -3.37 -7.30
CA PHE A 66 -18.14 -4.46 -6.79
C PHE A 66 -17.10 -4.91 -7.82
N TYR A 67 -17.52 -5.14 -9.07
CA TYR A 67 -16.59 -5.55 -10.13
C TYR A 67 -15.66 -4.43 -10.57
N LYS A 68 -16.14 -3.18 -10.63
CA LYS A 68 -15.30 -2.01 -10.92
C LYS A 68 -14.20 -1.82 -9.88
N VAL A 69 -14.55 -1.80 -8.59
CA VAL A 69 -13.57 -1.66 -7.49
C VAL A 69 -12.58 -2.83 -7.50
N ARG A 70 -13.05 -4.08 -7.66
CA ARG A 70 -12.16 -5.24 -7.78
C ARG A 70 -11.14 -5.07 -8.91
N HIS A 71 -11.59 -4.60 -10.07
CA HIS A 71 -10.72 -4.41 -11.23
C HIS A 71 -9.64 -3.37 -10.95
N VAL A 72 -10.00 -2.19 -10.45
CA VAL A 72 -9.03 -1.13 -10.15
C VAL A 72 -8.09 -1.53 -9.01
N MET A 73 -8.57 -2.26 -7.99
CA MET A 73 -7.71 -2.84 -6.96
C MET A 73 -6.64 -3.79 -7.54
N LEU A 74 -7.01 -4.62 -8.52
CA LEU A 74 -6.06 -5.53 -9.18
C LEU A 74 -5.04 -4.76 -10.03
N GLU A 75 -5.45 -3.70 -10.73
CA GLU A 75 -4.51 -2.81 -11.42
C GLU A 75 -3.53 -2.16 -10.43
N LEU A 76 -4.01 -1.63 -9.31
CA LEU A 76 -3.18 -1.03 -8.27
C LEU A 76 -2.19 -2.03 -7.65
N LEU A 77 -2.63 -3.28 -7.44
CA LEU A 77 -1.75 -4.36 -6.98
C LEU A 77 -0.63 -4.66 -7.97
N ASP A 78 -0.94 -4.68 -9.28
CA ASP A 78 0.06 -4.92 -10.31
C ASP A 78 1.05 -3.76 -10.43
N LEU A 79 0.56 -2.51 -10.45
CA LEU A 79 1.41 -1.32 -10.49
C LEU A 79 2.33 -1.24 -9.27
N ARG A 80 1.82 -1.57 -8.07
CA ARG A 80 2.62 -1.68 -6.85
C ARG A 80 3.71 -2.76 -6.97
N ARG A 81 3.38 -3.91 -7.57
CA ARG A 81 4.36 -4.98 -7.83
C ARG A 81 5.46 -4.51 -8.78
N GLN A 82 5.12 -3.76 -9.83
CA GLN A 82 6.11 -3.18 -10.75
C GLN A 82 7.04 -2.20 -10.03
N MET A 83 6.51 -1.31 -9.19
CA MET A 83 7.33 -0.38 -8.39
C MET A 83 8.30 -1.11 -7.45
N LEU A 84 7.90 -2.28 -6.93
CA LEU A 84 8.72 -3.09 -6.02
C LEU A 84 9.72 -4.02 -6.73
N SER A 85 9.66 -4.15 -8.05
CA SER A 85 10.52 -5.09 -8.78
C SER A 85 11.98 -4.66 -8.87
N GLY A 86 12.28 -3.37 -8.62
CA GLY A 86 13.63 -2.83 -8.49
C GLY A 86 14.42 -2.71 -9.80
N HIS A 87 13.82 -2.99 -10.95
CA HIS A 87 14.47 -3.00 -12.26
C HIS A 87 13.87 -1.99 -13.26
N LEU A 88 13.18 -0.95 -12.76
CA LEU A 88 12.62 0.11 -13.58
C LEU A 88 13.63 1.26 -13.77
N THR A 89 13.68 1.81 -14.98
CA THR A 89 14.35 3.09 -15.21
C THR A 89 13.59 4.23 -14.52
N GLN A 90 14.21 5.40 -14.40
CA GLN A 90 13.54 6.58 -13.82
C GLN A 90 12.28 6.96 -14.60
N GLU A 91 12.34 6.94 -15.94
CA GLU A 91 11.20 7.23 -16.81
C GLU A 91 10.06 6.21 -16.61
N GLN A 92 10.39 4.92 -16.63
CA GLN A 92 9.40 3.86 -16.38
C GLN A 92 8.76 3.99 -15.00
N SER A 93 9.54 4.30 -13.96
CA SER A 93 9.00 4.53 -12.62
C SER A 93 8.06 5.75 -12.58
N GLN A 94 8.38 6.83 -13.29
CA GLN A 94 7.50 8.00 -13.39
C GLN A 94 6.17 7.66 -14.08
N ASP A 95 6.19 6.85 -15.14
CA ASP A 95 4.97 6.43 -15.82
C ASP A 95 4.11 5.51 -14.97
N VAL A 96 4.71 4.55 -14.26
CA VAL A 96 3.98 3.71 -13.29
C VAL A 96 3.36 4.56 -12.19
N LYS A 97 4.08 5.57 -11.67
CA LYS A 97 3.53 6.51 -10.68
C LYS A 97 2.33 7.30 -11.22
N ARG A 98 2.42 7.81 -12.45
CA ARG A 98 1.29 8.50 -13.09
C ARG A 98 0.08 7.58 -13.21
N HIS A 99 0.29 6.32 -13.61
CA HIS A 99 -0.79 5.34 -13.67
C HIS A 99 -1.41 5.10 -12.30
N ILE A 100 -0.60 4.96 -11.26
CA ILE A 100 -1.09 4.85 -9.88
C ILE A 100 -1.96 6.05 -9.51
N THR A 101 -1.46 7.28 -9.68
CA THR A 101 -2.19 8.50 -9.35
C THR A 101 -3.55 8.55 -10.03
N VAL A 102 -3.61 8.27 -11.33
CA VAL A 102 -4.89 8.23 -12.08
C VAL A 102 -5.89 7.21 -11.50
N ARG A 103 -5.41 6.05 -11.01
CA ARG A 103 -6.30 5.05 -10.40
C ARG A 103 -6.75 5.45 -9.00
N LEU A 104 -5.89 6.09 -8.22
CA LEU A 104 -6.27 6.61 -6.90
C LEU A 104 -7.32 7.72 -7.05
N ASP A 105 -7.11 8.64 -8.00
CA ASP A 105 -8.04 9.74 -8.30
C ASP A 105 -9.41 9.26 -8.81
N TRP A 106 -9.48 8.06 -9.40
CA TRP A 106 -10.76 7.47 -9.82
C TRP A 106 -11.66 7.08 -8.63
N GLY A 107 -11.08 6.69 -7.50
CA GLY A 107 -11.84 6.19 -6.35
C GLY A 107 -11.89 7.10 -5.12
N ASN A 108 -11.18 8.24 -5.16
CA ASN A 108 -11.36 9.37 -4.23
C ASN A 108 -12.55 10.23 -4.64
#